data_AF-A0A834DE35-F1
#
_entry.id   AF-A0A834DE35-F1
#
_cell.length_a   1.000
_cell.length_b   1.000
_cell.length_c   1.000
_cell.angle_alpha   90.00
_cell.angle_beta   90.00
_cell.angle_gamma   90.00
#
_symmetry.space_group_name_H-M   'P 1'
#
loop_
_entity.id
_entity.type
_entity.pdbx_description
1 polymer ?
#
loop_
_entity_poly.entity_id
_entity_poly.type
_entity_poly.pdbx_seq_one_letter_code
_entity_poly.pdbx_strand_id
1 'polypeptide(L)'
;MELVGGVPLDQCQGLSQDIRNQICFQLLRLCLRELFEFRFMQTDPNWANFLYDASSHQVTLLDFGASREFGTEFTDHYIEVVMAAANGDRDRVLQKSQDLKFLTGFETKAFSDAHVEAVMILGEPFATQGPYNFGAGDTARRVQGLIPVLLQHRLRPPPEETYALHRKLAGAFLTCARLRANIHCRDLFQDTYHRYWAGRQTQPLPQVS
;
A
#
# COMPACT_ATOMS: atom_id res chain seq x y z
N MET A 1 -4.71 27.44 10.51
CA MET A 1 -4.64 26.16 11.24
C MET A 1 -5.86 26.09 12.14
N GLU A 2 -6.84 25.28 11.78
CA GLU A 2 -7.90 24.90 12.73
C GLU A 2 -7.30 23.95 13.78
N LEU A 3 -7.70 24.10 15.04
CA LEU A 3 -7.37 23.15 16.10
C LEU A 3 -8.13 21.84 15.81
N VAL A 4 -7.45 20.89 15.18
CA VAL A 4 -8.02 19.57 14.91
C VAL A 4 -8.04 18.80 16.23
N GLY A 5 -9.24 18.50 16.73
CA GLY A 5 -9.42 17.55 17.83
C GLY A 5 -9.22 16.11 17.33
N GLY A 6 -8.56 15.27 18.13
CA GLY A 6 -8.43 13.84 17.82
C GLY A 6 -7.38 13.13 18.64
N VAL A 7 -7.46 11.80 18.67
CA VAL A 7 -6.50 10.93 19.34
C VAL A 7 -5.51 10.40 18.30
N PRO A 8 -4.19 10.51 18.53
CA PRO A 8 -3.18 9.91 17.67
C PRO A 8 -3.42 8.41 17.46
N LEU A 9 -3.20 7.93 16.23
CA LEU A 9 -3.49 6.52 15.89
C LEU A 9 -2.71 5.50 16.75
N ASP A 10 -1.53 5.87 17.26
CA ASP A 10 -0.71 5.01 18.11
C ASP A 10 -1.31 4.74 19.50
N GLN A 11 -2.26 5.59 19.93
CA GLN A 11 -3.02 5.51 21.19
C GLN A 11 -4.41 4.87 21.02
N CYS A 12 -4.84 4.56 19.78
CA CYS A 12 -6.16 3.98 19.50
C CYS A 12 -6.30 2.48 19.81
N GLN A 13 -5.29 1.84 20.43
CA GLN A 13 -5.30 0.40 20.71
C GLN A 13 -6.39 -0.02 21.72
N GLY A 14 -6.75 0.87 22.65
CA GLY A 14 -7.79 0.61 23.66
C GLY A 14 -9.22 0.76 23.14
N LEU A 15 -9.41 1.21 21.90
CA LEU A 15 -10.73 1.39 21.30
C LEU A 15 -11.39 0.04 20.94
N SER A 16 -12.71 0.07 20.77
CA SER A 16 -13.47 -1.11 20.34
C SER A 16 -12.94 -1.65 19.00
N GLN A 17 -13.16 -2.94 18.76
CA GLN A 17 -12.70 -3.58 17.52
C GLN A 17 -13.29 -2.91 16.27
N ASP A 18 -14.55 -2.50 16.31
CA ASP A 18 -15.22 -1.83 15.19
C ASP A 18 -14.55 -0.49 14.86
N ILE A 19 -14.20 0.30 15.86
CA ILE A 19 -13.50 1.58 15.66
C ILE A 19 -12.09 1.35 15.13
N ARG A 20 -11.36 0.36 15.67
CA ARG A 20 -10.03 -0.01 15.14
C ARG A 20 -10.11 -0.46 13.68
N ASN A 21 -11.12 -1.26 13.33
CA ASN A 21 -11.37 -1.67 11.95
C ASN A 21 -11.69 -0.47 11.05
N GLN A 22 -12.53 0.46 11.52
CA GLN A 22 -12.89 1.67 10.77
C GLN A 22 -11.68 2.56 10.50
N ILE A 23 -10.85 2.81 11.52
CA ILE A 23 -9.60 3.57 11.39
C ILE A 23 -8.70 2.95 10.31
N CYS A 24 -8.43 1.65 10.41
CA CYS A 24 -7.56 0.94 9.48
C CYS A 24 -8.14 0.88 8.07
N PHE A 25 -9.46 0.74 7.94
CA PHE A 25 -10.14 0.81 6.65
C PHE A 25 -9.98 2.18 5.99
N GLN A 26 -10.22 3.28 6.72
CA GLN A 26 -10.02 4.62 6.18
C GLN A 26 -8.55 4.90 5.83
N LEU A 27 -7.62 4.39 6.63
CA LEU A 27 -6.18 4.50 6.39
C LEU A 27 -5.77 3.86 5.06
N LEU A 28 -6.16 2.60 4.85
CA LEU A 28 -5.86 1.89 3.60
C LEU A 28 -6.59 2.51 2.42
N ARG A 29 -7.85 2.92 2.61
CA ARG A 29 -8.62 3.61 1.58
C ARG A 29 -7.94 4.92 1.16
N LEU A 30 -7.42 5.70 2.10
CA LEU A 30 -6.66 6.90 1.81
C LEU A 30 -5.40 6.57 1.01
N CYS A 31 -4.59 5.60 1.45
CA CYS A 31 -3.37 5.20 0.74
C CYS A 31 -3.65 4.79 -0.71
N LEU A 32 -4.73 4.03 -0.95
CA LEU A 32 -5.14 3.61 -2.28
C LEU A 32 -5.60 4.79 -3.15
N ARG A 33 -6.33 5.75 -2.58
CA ARG A 33 -6.74 6.96 -3.30
C ARG A 33 -5.55 7.88 -3.60
N GLU A 34 -4.66 8.08 -2.64
CA GLU A 34 -3.42 8.85 -2.85
C GLU A 34 -2.62 8.30 -4.04
N LEU A 35 -2.48 6.97 -4.13
CA LEU A 35 -1.69 6.35 -5.16
C LEU A 35 -2.40 6.26 -6.52
N PHE A 36 -3.67 5.88 -6.55
CA PHE A 36 -4.37 5.53 -7.80
C PHE A 36 -5.38 6.59 -8.27
N GLU A 37 -5.94 7.40 -7.36
CA GLU A 37 -6.87 8.47 -7.72
C GLU A 37 -6.14 9.80 -7.89
N PHE A 38 -5.37 10.21 -6.88
CA PHE A 38 -4.68 11.49 -6.87
C PHE A 38 -3.32 11.42 -7.55
N ARG A 39 -2.68 10.25 -7.51
CA ARG A 39 -1.26 10.04 -7.88
C ARG A 39 -0.34 11.03 -7.14
N PHE A 40 -0.74 11.38 -5.94
CA PHE A 40 -0.05 12.28 -5.04
C PHE A 40 -0.20 11.72 -3.63
N MET A 41 0.92 11.27 -3.06
CA MET A 41 0.93 10.53 -1.81
C MET A 41 1.84 11.19 -0.80
N GLN A 42 1.35 11.36 0.44
CA GLN A 42 2.21 11.68 1.57
C GLN A 42 3.02 10.43 1.94
N THR A 43 4.33 10.47 1.74
CA THR A 43 5.20 9.29 1.90
C THR A 43 5.86 9.18 3.28
N ASP A 44 5.57 10.11 4.20
CA ASP A 44 6.12 10.06 5.55
C ASP A 44 5.45 8.94 6.37
N PRO A 45 6.25 8.02 6.95
CA PRO A 45 5.76 6.86 7.70
C PRO A 45 5.28 7.19 9.11
N ASN A 46 5.33 8.45 9.56
CA ASN A 46 4.98 8.81 10.94
C ASN A 46 3.45 8.85 11.15
N TRP A 47 2.89 7.73 11.62
CA TRP A 47 1.47 7.62 11.91
C TRP A 47 0.99 8.45 13.11
N ALA A 48 1.89 9.04 13.90
CA ALA A 48 1.52 10.04 14.90
C ALA A 48 1.00 11.35 14.27
N ASN A 49 1.28 11.58 12.98
CA ASN A 49 0.73 12.70 12.21
C ASN A 49 -0.72 12.47 11.77
N PHE A 50 -1.32 11.32 12.12
CA PHE A 50 -2.72 11.01 11.86
C PHE A 50 -3.51 11.07 13.17
N LEU A 51 -4.55 11.90 13.19
CA LEU A 51 -5.47 12.03 14.31
C LEU A 51 -6.79 11.37 13.96
N TYR A 52 -7.29 10.51 14.84
CA TYR A 52 -8.65 10.01 14.76
C TYR A 52 -9.58 10.87 15.60
N ASP A 53 -10.59 11.45 14.97
CA ASP A 53 -11.67 12.15 15.65
C ASP A 53 -12.85 11.19 15.86
N ALA A 54 -13.13 10.87 17.12
CA ALA A 54 -14.23 9.98 17.50
C ALA A 54 -15.62 10.57 17.27
N SER A 55 -15.74 11.90 17.19
CA SER A 55 -17.02 12.59 17.01
C SER A 55 -17.46 12.59 15.54
N SER A 56 -16.51 12.78 14.62
CA SER A 56 -16.75 12.77 13.17
C SER A 56 -16.43 11.42 12.51
N HIS A 57 -15.79 10.50 13.24
CA HIS A 57 -15.25 9.24 12.73
C HIS A 57 -14.27 9.42 11.55
N GLN A 58 -13.52 10.53 11.57
CA GLN A 58 -12.57 10.88 10.53
C GLN A 58 -11.12 10.68 10.97
N VAL A 59 -10.26 10.39 10.01
CA VAL A 59 -8.81 10.37 10.19
C VAL A 59 -8.24 11.59 9.49
N THR A 60 -7.64 12.50 10.27
CA THR A 60 -7.03 13.74 9.77
C THR A 60 -5.52 13.59 9.69
N LEU A 61 -4.94 13.93 8.54
CA LEU A 61 -3.50 14.01 8.34
C LEU A 61 -3.03 15.44 8.61
N LEU A 62 -2.07 15.60 9.53
CA LEU A 62 -1.58 16.91 9.98
C LEU A 62 -0.48 17.51 9.10
N ASP A 63 0.26 16.68 8.36
CA ASP A 63 1.44 17.13 7.59
C ASP A 63 1.48 16.51 6.19
N PHE A 64 1.79 17.37 5.21
CA PHE A 64 1.96 17.03 3.79
C PHE A 64 3.38 17.31 3.29
N GLY A 65 4.34 17.64 4.17
CA GLY A 65 5.70 18.06 3.80
C GLY A 65 6.54 17.02 3.06
N ALA A 66 6.15 15.74 3.10
CA ALA A 66 6.80 14.63 2.38
C ALA A 66 5.94 14.06 1.24
N SER A 67 5.11 14.89 0.62
CA SER A 67 4.25 14.47 -0.50
C SER A 67 5.02 14.33 -1.81
N ARG A 68 4.70 13.30 -2.60
CA ARG A 68 5.31 13.03 -3.89
C ARG A 68 4.25 12.73 -4.94
N GLU A 69 4.48 13.22 -6.16
CA GLU A 69 3.71 12.85 -7.34
C GLU A 69 4.23 11.54 -7.93
N PHE A 70 3.32 10.74 -8.48
CA PHE A 70 3.63 9.49 -9.16
C PHE A 70 3.19 9.55 -10.62
N GLY A 71 4.09 9.14 -11.50
CA GLY A 71 3.81 9.07 -12.93
C GLY A 71 2.69 8.10 -13.27
N THR A 72 1.88 8.49 -14.25
CA THR A 72 0.82 7.70 -14.88
C THR A 72 1.28 6.27 -15.21
N GLU A 73 2.38 6.11 -15.93
CA GLU A 73 2.97 4.81 -16.30
C GLU A 73 3.34 3.98 -15.05
N PHE A 74 3.99 4.60 -14.06
CA PHE A 74 4.33 3.93 -12.81
C PHE A 74 3.08 3.38 -12.12
N THR A 75 2.02 4.20 -11.99
CA THR A 75 0.78 3.78 -11.34
C THR A 75 0.01 2.70 -12.12
N ASP A 76 0.07 2.70 -13.46
CA ASP A 76 -0.50 1.65 -14.30
C ASP A 76 0.15 0.30 -14.03
N HIS A 77 1.48 0.26 -14.02
CA HIS A 77 2.18 -0.99 -13.73
C HIS A 77 2.03 -1.40 -12.26
N TYR A 78 2.01 -0.45 -11.33
CA TYR A 78 1.90 -0.75 -9.90
C TYR A 78 0.54 -1.35 -9.54
N ILE A 79 -0.56 -0.80 -10.07
CA ILE A 79 -1.90 -1.35 -9.79
C ILE A 79 -2.04 -2.78 -10.33
N GLU A 80 -1.40 -3.07 -11.47
CA GLU A 80 -1.35 -4.40 -12.06
C GLU A 80 -0.51 -5.38 -11.23
N VAL A 81 0.59 -4.95 -10.60
CA VAL A 81 1.33 -5.79 -9.65
C VAL A 81 0.45 -6.20 -8.47
N VAL A 82 -0.28 -5.25 -7.88
CA VAL A 82 -1.17 -5.53 -6.74
C VAL A 82 -2.32 -6.45 -7.16
N MET A 83 -2.89 -6.25 -8.34
CA MET A 83 -3.94 -7.12 -8.89
C MET A 83 -3.42 -8.53 -9.18
N ALA A 84 -2.23 -8.66 -9.76
CA ALA A 84 -1.60 -9.96 -9.99
C ALA A 84 -1.37 -10.72 -8.67
N ALA A 85 -0.86 -10.03 -7.65
CA ALA A 85 -0.66 -10.60 -6.32
C ALA A 85 -2.00 -11.03 -5.69
N ALA A 86 -3.05 -10.21 -5.80
CA ALA A 86 -4.39 -10.53 -5.31
C ALA A 86 -5.01 -11.77 -6.02
N ASN A 87 -4.65 -12.01 -7.28
CA ASN A 87 -5.13 -13.13 -8.08
C ASN A 87 -4.27 -14.40 -7.97
N GLY A 88 -3.14 -14.36 -7.23
CA GLY A 88 -2.23 -15.51 -7.16
C GLY A 88 -1.27 -15.64 -8.35
N ASP A 89 -1.19 -14.65 -9.23
CA ASP A 89 -0.44 -14.73 -10.49
C ASP A 89 1.02 -14.27 -10.30
N ARG A 90 1.87 -15.22 -9.91
CA ARG A 90 3.30 -15.00 -9.63
C ARG A 90 4.08 -14.57 -10.87
N ASP A 91 3.77 -15.13 -12.03
CA ASP A 91 4.46 -14.81 -13.29
C ASP A 91 4.16 -13.38 -13.72
N ARG A 92 2.91 -12.94 -13.57
CA ARG A 92 2.51 -11.57 -13.84
C ARG A 92 3.12 -10.59 -12.83
N VAL A 93 3.23 -10.96 -11.56
CA VAL A 93 3.95 -10.16 -10.55
C VAL A 93 5.41 -9.95 -10.98
N LEU A 94 6.10 -11.02 -11.41
CA LEU A 94 7.48 -10.95 -11.87
C LEU A 94 7.61 -10.03 -13.08
N GLN A 95 6.77 -10.25 -14.11
CA GLN A 95 6.76 -9.46 -15.34
C GLN A 95 6.53 -7.97 -15.04
N LYS A 96 5.50 -7.62 -14.27
CA LYS A 96 5.17 -6.23 -13.96
C LYS A 96 6.19 -5.57 -13.04
N SER A 97 6.85 -6.35 -12.18
CA SER A 97 7.98 -5.85 -11.37
C SER A 97 9.20 -5.50 -12.22
N GLN A 98 9.42 -6.18 -13.35
CA GLN A 98 10.44 -5.81 -14.33
C GLN A 98 10.05 -4.55 -15.11
N ASP A 99 8.78 -4.42 -15.53
CA ASP A 99 8.26 -3.21 -16.17
C ASP A 99 8.48 -1.97 -15.27
N LEU A 100 8.24 -2.11 -13.96
CA LEU A 100 8.49 -1.09 -12.94
C LEU A 100 9.98 -0.86 -12.61
N LYS A 101 10.87 -1.66 -13.21
CA LYS A 101 12.33 -1.63 -12.94
C LYS A 101 12.67 -1.91 -11.47
N PHE A 102 11.79 -2.60 -10.74
CA PHE A 102 12.12 -3.15 -9.42
C PHE A 102 13.11 -4.31 -9.55
N LEU A 103 13.02 -5.00 -10.68
CA LEU A 103 13.94 -6.03 -11.12
C LEU A 103 14.53 -5.62 -12.47
N THR A 104 15.82 -5.85 -12.65
CA THR A 104 16.55 -5.61 -13.90
C THR A 104 16.39 -6.77 -14.89
N GLY A 105 15.97 -7.95 -14.40
CA GLY A 105 15.90 -9.19 -15.17
C GLY A 105 17.18 -10.01 -15.13
N PHE A 106 18.25 -9.49 -14.51
CA PHE A 106 19.56 -10.16 -14.37
C PHE A 106 19.83 -10.63 -12.93
N GLU A 107 18.85 -10.51 -12.04
CA GLU A 107 18.94 -10.97 -10.66
C GLU A 107 19.12 -12.49 -10.57
N THR A 108 19.68 -12.94 -9.45
CA THR A 108 19.69 -14.38 -9.16
C THR A 108 18.25 -14.86 -8.98
N LYS A 109 17.98 -16.11 -9.38
CA LYS A 109 16.67 -16.74 -9.18
C LYS A 109 16.19 -16.61 -7.73
N ALA A 110 17.09 -16.77 -6.76
CA ALA A 110 16.80 -16.61 -5.34
C ALA A 110 16.27 -15.21 -4.98
N PHE A 111 16.81 -14.15 -5.60
CA PHE A 111 16.32 -12.80 -5.37
C PHE A 111 14.97 -12.53 -6.04
N SER A 112 14.82 -12.97 -7.30
CA SER A 112 13.53 -12.85 -8.01
C SER A 112 12.41 -13.59 -7.27
N ASP A 113 12.68 -14.82 -6.82
CA ASP A 113 11.73 -15.63 -6.05
C ASP A 113 11.39 -14.95 -4.71
N ALA A 114 12.38 -14.37 -4.02
CA ALA A 114 12.15 -13.64 -2.77
C ALA A 114 11.35 -12.33 -2.97
N HIS A 115 11.58 -11.61 -4.08
CA HIS A 115 10.81 -10.42 -4.43
C HIS A 115 9.36 -10.78 -4.73
N VAL A 116 9.13 -11.77 -5.58
CA VAL A 116 7.78 -12.25 -5.89
C VAL A 116 7.09 -12.71 -4.62
N GLU A 117 7.76 -13.49 -3.76
CA GLU A 117 7.19 -13.94 -2.49
C GLU A 117 6.80 -12.77 -1.58
N ALA A 118 7.64 -11.74 -1.46
CA ALA A 118 7.32 -10.56 -0.68
C ALA A 118 6.07 -9.84 -1.21
N VAL A 119 5.95 -9.69 -2.53
CA VAL A 119 4.78 -9.08 -3.17
C VAL A 119 3.53 -9.95 -2.98
N MET A 120 3.65 -11.28 -3.09
CA MET A 120 2.53 -12.20 -2.84
C MET A 120 2.02 -12.08 -1.41
N ILE A 121 2.92 -12.05 -0.41
CA ILE A 121 2.55 -11.86 1.00
C ILE A 121 1.80 -10.54 1.20
N LEU A 122 2.30 -9.45 0.61
CA LEU A 122 1.66 -8.13 0.69
C LEU A 122 0.31 -8.08 -0.07
N GLY A 123 0.10 -8.98 -1.03
CA GLY A 123 -1.14 -9.15 -1.77
C GLY A 123 -2.23 -9.94 -1.04
N GLU A 124 -1.88 -10.72 0.00
CA GLU A 124 -2.83 -11.58 0.72
C GLU A 124 -4.07 -10.86 1.27
N PRO A 125 -3.99 -9.64 1.83
CA PRO A 125 -5.18 -8.92 2.29
C PRO A 125 -6.16 -8.65 1.13
N PHE A 126 -5.63 -8.40 -0.07
CA PHE A 126 -6.44 -8.12 -1.26
C PHE A 126 -6.97 -9.40 -1.93
N ALA A 127 -6.33 -10.56 -1.70
CA ALA A 127 -6.78 -11.85 -2.19
C ALA A 127 -7.89 -12.48 -1.30
N THR A 128 -7.81 -12.23 0.01
CA THR A 128 -8.64 -12.90 1.03
C THR A 128 -10.13 -12.64 0.81
N GLN A 129 -10.92 -13.72 0.79
CA GLN A 129 -12.38 -13.61 0.77
C GLN A 129 -12.89 -13.31 2.19
N GLY A 130 -13.50 -12.13 2.36
CA GLY A 130 -13.92 -11.64 3.67
C GLY A 130 -12.87 -10.78 4.38
N PRO A 131 -12.99 -10.59 5.71
CA PRO A 131 -12.10 -9.70 6.43
C PRO A 131 -10.72 -10.35 6.67
N TYR A 132 -9.66 -9.61 6.39
CA TYR A 132 -8.28 -10.02 6.67
C TYR A 132 -7.86 -9.62 8.08
N ASN A 133 -7.38 -10.60 8.85
CA ASN A 133 -6.92 -10.39 10.22
C ASN A 133 -5.44 -9.98 10.27
N PHE A 134 -5.19 -8.67 10.30
CA PHE A 134 -3.84 -8.12 10.44
C PHE A 134 -3.19 -8.43 11.80
N GLY A 135 -3.99 -8.77 12.82
CA GLY A 135 -3.51 -9.11 14.15
C GLY A 135 -2.94 -10.52 14.29
N ALA A 136 -3.08 -11.39 13.27
CA ALA A 136 -2.55 -12.75 13.30
C ALA A 136 -1.01 -12.83 13.30
N GLY A 137 -0.33 -11.73 12.92
CA GLY A 137 1.12 -11.56 13.10
C GLY A 137 2.02 -12.28 12.09
N ASP A 138 1.45 -12.99 11.11
CA ASP A 138 2.25 -13.80 10.17
C ASP A 138 2.86 -12.97 9.03
N THR A 139 2.12 -11.99 8.51
CA THR A 139 2.53 -11.15 7.36
C THR A 139 3.85 -10.40 7.63
N ALA A 140 3.94 -9.68 8.75
CA ALA A 140 5.11 -8.88 9.09
C ALA A 140 6.35 -9.76 9.30
N ARG A 141 6.18 -10.91 9.98
CA ARG A 141 7.25 -11.88 10.23
C ARG A 141 7.76 -12.49 8.93
N ARG A 142 6.86 -12.88 8.02
CA ARG A 142 7.20 -13.46 6.71
C ARG A 142 7.94 -12.47 5.83
N VAL A 143 7.48 -11.22 5.76
CA VAL A 143 8.19 -10.16 5.02
C VAL A 143 9.58 -9.91 5.64
N GLN A 144 9.68 -9.84 6.97
CA GLN A 144 10.96 -9.62 7.65
C GLN A 144 11.97 -10.75 7.38
N GLY A 145 11.50 -11.99 7.25
CA GLY A 145 12.35 -13.13 6.87
C GLY A 145 12.95 -13.03 5.47
N LEU A 146 12.34 -12.27 4.57
CA LEU A 146 12.82 -12.08 3.19
C LEU A 146 13.81 -10.91 3.07
N ILE A 147 13.82 -9.97 4.03
CA ILE A 147 14.70 -8.78 4.01
C ILE A 147 16.18 -9.13 3.81
N PRO A 148 16.77 -10.13 4.50
CA PRO A 148 18.19 -10.45 4.30
C PRO A 148 18.52 -10.83 2.86
N VAL A 149 17.71 -11.68 2.23
CA VAL A 149 17.87 -12.10 0.82
C VAL A 149 17.69 -10.90 -0.11
N LEU A 150 16.65 -10.09 0.17
CA LEU A 150 16.36 -8.88 -0.57
C LEU A 150 17.42 -7.80 -0.39
N LEU A 151 18.33 -7.86 0.58
CA LEU A 151 19.43 -6.90 0.74
C LEU A 151 20.75 -7.43 0.17
N GLN A 152 21.05 -8.73 0.34
CA GLN A 152 22.31 -9.35 -0.06
C GLN A 152 22.52 -9.41 -1.57
N HIS A 153 21.46 -9.62 -2.35
CA HIS A 153 21.57 -9.83 -3.80
C HIS A 153 21.08 -8.62 -4.63
N ARG A 154 20.99 -7.42 -4.04
CA ARG A 154 20.58 -6.21 -4.77
C ARG A 154 21.64 -5.79 -5.78
N LEU A 155 21.26 -5.74 -7.05
CA LEU A 155 22.10 -5.20 -8.13
C LEU A 155 22.06 -3.67 -8.22
N ARG A 156 20.91 -3.06 -7.92
CA ARG A 156 20.74 -1.59 -7.92
C ARG A 156 19.69 -1.18 -6.87
N PRO A 157 19.85 -0.04 -6.18
CA PRO A 157 18.78 0.50 -5.35
C PRO A 157 17.56 0.85 -6.23
N PRO A 158 16.32 0.53 -5.81
CA PRO A 158 15.13 1.01 -6.49
C PRO A 158 15.06 2.54 -6.47
N PRO A 159 14.28 3.14 -7.39
CA PRO A 159 14.05 4.58 -7.42
C PRO A 159 13.57 5.11 -6.06
N GLU A 160 13.93 6.34 -5.73
CA GLU A 160 13.58 6.95 -4.44
C GLU A 160 12.05 6.99 -4.21
N GLU A 161 11.28 7.26 -5.26
CA GLU A 161 9.81 7.21 -5.27
C GLU A 161 9.26 5.83 -4.87
N THR A 162 9.90 4.75 -5.30
CA THR A 162 9.52 3.38 -4.96
C THR A 162 9.78 3.09 -3.48
N TYR A 163 10.92 3.53 -2.96
CA TYR A 163 11.23 3.40 -1.53
C TYR A 163 10.24 4.16 -0.66
N ALA A 164 9.91 5.39 -1.06
CA ALA A 164 8.97 6.24 -0.34
C ALA A 164 7.58 5.58 -0.28
N LEU A 165 7.10 5.06 -1.41
CA LEU A 165 5.84 4.32 -1.51
C LEU A 165 5.85 3.05 -0.65
N HIS A 166 6.87 2.20 -0.78
CA HIS A 166 6.94 0.94 -0.02
C HIS A 166 6.99 1.19 1.50
N ARG A 167 7.69 2.24 1.96
CA ARG A 167 7.71 2.61 3.37
C ARG A 167 6.33 3.05 3.87
N LYS A 168 5.59 3.83 3.08
CA LYS A 168 4.24 4.28 3.40
C LYS A 168 3.27 3.09 3.48
N LEU A 169 3.26 2.19 2.50
CA LEU A 169 2.42 0.99 2.53
C LEU A 169 2.78 0.06 3.70
N ALA A 170 4.07 -0.19 3.94
CA ALA A 170 4.53 -0.98 5.07
C ALA A 170 4.08 -0.36 6.40
N GLY A 171 4.17 0.96 6.54
CA GLY A 171 3.66 1.68 7.70
C GLY A 171 2.15 1.48 7.90
N ALA A 172 1.36 1.51 6.83
CA ALA A 172 -0.09 1.35 6.91
C ALA A 172 -0.44 -0.07 7.37
N PHE A 173 0.25 -1.07 6.83
CA PHE A 173 0.08 -2.48 7.22
C PHE A 173 0.51 -2.72 8.67
N LEU A 174 1.62 -2.12 9.11
CA LEU A 174 2.08 -2.20 10.51
C LEU A 174 1.08 -1.55 11.47
N THR A 175 0.47 -0.44 11.05
CA THR A 175 -0.59 0.22 11.83
C THR A 175 -1.82 -0.69 11.93
N CYS A 176 -2.24 -1.32 10.83
CA CYS A 176 -3.31 -2.31 10.84
C CYS A 176 -3.01 -3.50 11.75
N ALA A 177 -1.77 -4.00 11.74
CA ALA A 177 -1.33 -5.09 12.61
C ALA A 177 -1.31 -4.69 14.09
N ARG A 178 -0.77 -3.50 14.40
CA ARG A 178 -0.75 -2.95 15.77
C ARG A 178 -2.16 -2.74 16.33
N LEU A 179 -3.08 -2.25 15.50
CA LEU A 179 -4.49 -2.11 15.86
C LEU A 179 -5.28 -3.41 15.72
N ARG A 180 -4.64 -4.55 15.40
CA ARG A 180 -5.26 -5.87 15.22
C ARG A 180 -6.54 -5.80 14.39
N ALA A 181 -6.48 -5.10 13.27
CA ALA A 181 -7.62 -4.85 12.40
C ALA A 181 -8.09 -6.13 11.71
N ASN A 182 -9.40 -6.22 11.50
CA ASN A 182 -10.07 -7.27 10.75
C ASN A 182 -10.97 -6.60 9.69
N ILE A 183 -10.47 -6.44 8.46
CA ILE A 183 -11.07 -5.54 7.47
C ILE A 183 -11.16 -6.16 6.07
N HIS A 184 -12.21 -5.79 5.32
CA HIS A 184 -12.47 -6.24 3.96
C HIS A 184 -11.58 -5.48 2.94
N CYS A 185 -10.32 -5.90 2.82
CA CYS A 185 -9.35 -5.26 1.92
C CYS A 185 -9.59 -5.57 0.44
N ARG A 186 -10.08 -6.78 0.14
CA ARG A 186 -10.37 -7.22 -1.24
C ARG A 186 -11.36 -6.30 -1.94
N ASP A 187 -12.52 -6.08 -1.34
CA ASP A 187 -13.59 -5.26 -1.94
C ASP A 187 -13.09 -3.82 -2.15
N LEU A 188 -12.39 -3.27 -1.15
CA LEU A 188 -11.78 -1.94 -1.21
C LEU A 188 -10.79 -1.81 -2.39
N PHE A 189 -9.95 -2.81 -2.62
CA PHE A 189 -8.99 -2.79 -3.73
C PHE A 189 -9.68 -3.01 -5.07
N GLN A 190 -10.63 -3.93 -5.17
CA GLN A 190 -11.40 -4.15 -6.40
C GLN A 190 -12.13 -2.88 -6.85
N ASP A 191 -12.81 -2.18 -5.93
CA ASP A 191 -13.46 -0.90 -6.23
C ASP A 191 -12.47 0.17 -6.71
N THR A 192 -11.25 0.15 -6.17
CA THR A 192 -10.18 1.06 -6.59
C THR A 192 -9.68 0.71 -7.98
N TYR A 193 -9.45 -0.57 -8.28
CA TYR A 193 -9.01 -1.06 -9.58
C TYR A 193 -10.01 -0.73 -10.69
N HIS A 194 -11.30 -1.00 -10.47
CA HIS A 194 -12.34 -0.70 -11.46
C HIS A 194 -12.42 0.81 -11.73
N ARG A 195 -12.39 1.65 -10.69
CA ARG A 195 -12.42 3.12 -10.85
C ARG A 195 -11.19 3.65 -11.56
N TYR A 196 -10.01 3.10 -11.27
CA TYR A 196 -8.77 3.47 -11.93
C TYR A 196 -8.86 3.31 -13.45
N TRP A 197 -9.23 2.11 -13.91
CA TRP A 197 -9.31 1.82 -15.34
C TRP A 197 -10.53 2.43 -16.03
N ALA A 198 -11.66 2.61 -15.34
CA ALA A 198 -12.79 3.35 -15.87
C ALA A 198 -12.42 4.82 -16.14
N GLY A 199 -11.70 5.47 -15.21
CA GLY A 199 -11.22 6.84 -15.39
C GLY A 199 -10.24 6.98 -16.57
N ARG A 200 -9.41 5.96 -16.81
CA ARG A 200 -8.49 5.91 -17.95
C ARG A 200 -9.18 5.88 -19.32
N GLN A 201 -10.30 5.17 -19.43
CA GLN A 201 -11.05 5.09 -20.69
C GLN A 201 -11.74 6.41 -21.05
N THR A 202 -11.98 7.27 -20.07
CA THR A 202 -12.66 8.56 -20.26
C THR A 202 -11.71 9.74 -20.55
N GLN A 203 -10.39 9.54 -20.49
CA GLN A 203 -9.42 10.61 -20.69
C GLN A 203 -8.97 10.65 -22.16
N PRO A 204 -9.34 11.68 -22.96
CA PRO A 204 -8.88 11.78 -24.34
C PRO A 204 -7.36 11.94 -24.40
N LEU A 205 -6.73 11.29 -25.39
CA LEU A 205 -5.30 11.45 -25.68
C LEU A 205 -4.98 12.95 -25.82
N PRO A 206 -3.91 13.46 -25.18
CA PRO A 206 -3.49 14.84 -25.41
C PRO A 206 -3.20 15.02 -26.89
N GLN A 207 -3.91 15.94 -27.54
CA GLN A 207 -3.57 16.38 -28.88
C GLN A 207 -2.19 17.02 -28.83
N VAL A 208 -1.23 16.36 -29.47
CA VAL A 208 0.11 16.91 -29.69
C VAL A 208 -0.07 18.12 -30.61
N SER A 209 0.15 19.32 -30.06
CA SER A 209 0.27 20.56 -30.84
C SER A 209 1.71 20.75 -31.31
#